data_AF-A0A7S2ME61-F1
#
_entry.id   AF-A0A7S2ME61-F1
#
_cell.length_a   1.000
_cell.length_b   1.000
_cell.length_c   1.000
_cell.angle_alpha   90.00
_cell.angle_beta   90.00
_cell.angle_gamma   90.00
#
_symmetry.space_group_name_H-M   'P 1'
#
loop_
_entity.id
_entity.type
_entity.pdbx_description
1 polymer ?
#
loop_
_entity_poly.entity_id
_entity_poly.type
_entity_poly.pdbx_seq_one_letter_code
_entity_poly.pdbx_strand_id
1 'polypeptide(L)'
;TGSLGHAATDFGSYYGGWMAFKQALDGGDTVLVKASWIETVYHSRGVLPRRQDLPPGAAWGVEELMQCAHDPARQTPLIIGISYSWLTPDHPDPQGLHLRTIGP
;
A
#
# COMPACT_ATOMS: atom_id res chain seq x y z
N THR A 1 -2.65 -11.21 47.77
CA THR A 1 -3.71 -10.75 46.83
C THR A 1 -3.16 -9.57 46.06
N GLY A 2 -3.04 -9.71 44.73
CA GLY A 2 -2.49 -8.66 43.85
C GLY A 2 -1.72 -9.25 42.67
N SER A 3 -2.43 -9.91 41.76
CA SER A 3 -1.88 -10.34 40.47
C SER A 3 -1.89 -9.15 39.53
N LEU A 4 -0.71 -8.57 39.26
CA LEU A 4 -0.51 -7.68 38.13
C LEU A 4 -0.57 -8.53 36.86
N GLY A 5 -1.76 -8.57 36.25
CA GLY A 5 -1.94 -9.12 34.91
C GLY A 5 -1.19 -8.25 33.91
N HIS A 6 0.05 -8.63 33.60
CA HIS A 6 0.65 -8.28 32.32
C HIS A 6 -0.20 -8.96 31.26
N ALA A 7 -1.06 -8.19 30.60
CA ALA A 7 -1.70 -8.62 29.37
C ALA A 7 -0.56 -9.01 28.42
N ALA A 8 -0.46 -10.31 28.13
CA ALA A 8 0.35 -10.79 27.04
C ALA A 8 -0.30 -10.26 25.76
N THR A 9 0.10 -9.07 25.33
CA THR A 9 -0.28 -8.56 24.02
C THR A 9 0.35 -9.51 23.01
N ASP A 10 -0.49 -10.31 22.34
CA ASP A 10 -0.07 -11.19 21.27
C ASP A 10 0.48 -10.31 20.13
N PHE A 11 1.81 -10.19 20.07
CA PHE A 11 2.53 -9.36 19.11
C PHE A 11 2.19 -9.74 17.66
N GLY A 12 1.75 -10.98 17.40
CA GLY A 12 1.28 -11.42 16.08
C GLY A 12 -0.04 -10.78 15.66
N SER A 13 -0.94 -10.53 16.61
CA SER A 13 -2.23 -9.86 16.36
C SER A 13 -2.07 -8.35 16.15
N TYR A 14 -1.07 -7.74 16.80
CA TYR A 14 -0.88 -6.29 16.82
C TYR A 14 -0.34 -5.73 15.49
N TYR A 15 0.49 -6.49 14.77
CA TYR A 15 1.11 -6.04 13.51
C TYR A 15 0.60 -6.74 12.24
N GLY A 16 -0.21 -7.79 12.35
CA GLY A 16 -0.65 -8.59 11.20
C GLY A 16 -2.12 -8.46 10.80
N GLY A 17 -2.96 -7.86 11.66
CA GLY A 17 -4.40 -7.79 11.42
C GLY A 17 -4.82 -6.62 10.51
N TRP A 18 -5.94 -6.78 9.79
CA TRP A 18 -6.56 -5.72 9.00
C TRP A 18 -6.86 -4.44 9.80
N MET A 19 -7.06 -4.53 11.12
CA MET A 19 -7.21 -3.34 11.96
C MET A 19 -5.93 -2.51 12.07
N ALA A 20 -4.77 -3.15 12.29
CA ALA A 20 -3.49 -2.45 12.32
C ALA A 20 -3.17 -1.83 10.96
N PHE A 21 -3.53 -2.54 9.89
CA PHE A 21 -3.41 -2.06 8.53
C PHE A 21 -4.31 -0.83 8.28
N LYS A 22 -5.57 -0.88 8.70
CA LYS A 22 -6.50 0.26 8.61
C LYS A 22 -5.94 1.49 9.33
N GLN A 23 -5.45 1.33 10.56
CA GLN A 23 -4.87 2.42 11.34
C GLN A 23 -3.67 3.06 10.64
N ALA A 24 -2.77 2.24 10.07
CA ALA A 24 -1.61 2.74 9.34
C ALA A 24 -1.99 3.56 8.07
N LEU A 25 -3.08 3.17 7.40
CA LEU A 25 -3.59 3.88 6.22
C LEU A 25 -4.40 5.13 6.59
N ASP A 26 -5.21 5.07 7.64
CA ASP A 26 -5.99 6.21 8.15
C ASP A 26 -5.08 7.36 8.60
N GLY A 27 -3.90 7.03 9.16
CA GLY A 27 -2.89 8.03 9.51
C GLY A 27 -2.33 8.80 8.30
N GLY A 28 -2.58 8.31 7.08
CA GLY A 28 -2.18 8.95 5.84
C GLY A 28 -0.70 8.79 5.52
N ASP A 29 0.17 8.46 6.47
CA ASP A 29 1.62 8.25 6.24
C ASP A 29 1.92 7.10 5.28
N THR A 30 0.98 6.18 5.08
CA THR A 30 1.05 5.12 4.07
C THR A 30 -0.11 5.24 3.10
N VAL A 31 0.17 5.02 1.81
CA VAL A 31 -0.85 4.97 0.75
C VAL A 31 -0.63 3.70 -0.06
N LEU A 32 -1.72 3.02 -0.41
CA LEU A 32 -1.68 1.91 -1.35
C LEU A 32 -2.18 2.35 -2.71
N VAL A 33 -1.40 2.06 -3.73
CA VAL A 33 -1.73 2.36 -5.13
C VAL A 33 -2.43 1.16 -5.75
N LYS A 34 -3.49 1.40 -6.52
CA LYS A 34 -4.22 0.35 -7.23
C LYS A 34 -3.34 -0.24 -8.34
N ALA A 35 -3.16 -1.56 -8.34
CA ALA A 35 -2.40 -2.25 -9.38
C ALA A 35 -2.97 -1.97 -10.78
N SER A 36 -4.30 -1.95 -10.93
CA SER A 36 -4.98 -1.60 -12.20
C SER A 36 -4.63 -0.21 -12.72
N TRP A 37 -4.39 0.76 -11.82
CA TRP A 37 -3.93 2.08 -12.22
C TRP A 37 -2.45 2.04 -12.64
N ILE A 38 -1.60 1.33 -11.91
CA ILE A 38 -0.18 1.12 -12.27
C ILE A 38 -0.08 0.49 -13.67
N GLU A 39 -0.91 -0.50 -13.97
CA GLU A 39 -1.00 -1.11 -15.30
C GLU A 39 -1.34 -0.07 -16.38
N THR A 40 -2.26 0.85 -16.11
CA THR A 40 -2.60 1.92 -17.06
C THR A 40 -1.39 2.82 -17.32
N VAL A 41 -0.63 3.18 -16.28
CA VAL A 41 0.61 3.96 -16.42
C VAL A 41 1.66 3.19 -17.22
N TYR A 42 1.82 1.90 -16.94
CA TYR A 42 2.76 1.04 -17.65
C TYR A 42 2.42 0.94 -19.14
N HIS A 43 1.17 0.62 -19.50
CA HIS A 43 0.76 0.46 -20.91
C HIS A 43 0.83 1.78 -21.70
N SER A 44 0.65 2.93 -21.04
CA SER A 44 0.85 4.25 -21.65
C SER A 44 2.31 4.67 -21.75
N ARG A 45 3.26 3.80 -21.33
CA ARG A 45 4.70 4.09 -21.25
C ARG A 45 5.01 5.31 -20.37
N GLY A 46 4.18 5.54 -19.36
CA GLY A 46 4.36 6.62 -18.39
C GLY A 46 5.42 6.32 -17.34
N VAL A 47 5.54 7.25 -16.39
CA VAL A 47 6.41 7.15 -15.21
C VAL A 47 5.53 7.28 -13.97
N LEU A 48 5.79 6.47 -12.93
CA LEU A 48 5.09 6.62 -11.67
C LEU A 48 5.44 7.97 -11.05
N PRO A 49 4.45 8.82 -10.72
CA PRO A 49 4.70 10.07 -10.04
C PRO A 49 5.13 9.82 -8.59
N ARG A 50 5.67 10.87 -7.96
CA ARG A 50 5.87 10.87 -6.50
C ARG A 50 4.51 10.83 -5.81
N ARG A 51 4.52 10.42 -4.54
CA ARG A 51 3.31 10.27 -3.74
C ARG A 51 2.42 11.52 -3.73
N GLN A 52 3.00 12.71 -3.54
CA GLN A 52 2.26 13.97 -3.47
C GLN A 52 1.65 14.39 -4.82
N ASP A 53 2.11 13.79 -5.91
CA ASP A 53 1.71 14.10 -7.28
C ASP A 53 0.75 13.01 -7.83
N LEU A 54 0.30 12.06 -7.00
CA LEU A 54 -0.64 11.01 -7.40
C LEU A 54 -2.01 11.61 -7.76
N PRO A 55 -2.61 11.22 -8.90
CA PRO A 55 -3.92 11.73 -9.28
C PRO A 55 -5.05 11.09 -8.44
N PRO A 56 -6.21 11.76 -8.32
CA PRO A 56 -7.39 11.17 -7.71
C PRO A 56 -7.73 9.81 -8.36
N GLY A 57 -8.08 8.82 -7.54
CA GLY A 57 -8.43 7.47 -8.01
C GLY A 57 -7.27 6.53 -8.26
N ALA A 58 -6.01 6.99 -8.23
CA ALA A 58 -4.84 6.11 -8.29
C ALA A 58 -4.67 5.27 -7.02
N ALA A 59 -5.00 5.85 -5.87
CA ALA A 59 -4.90 5.21 -4.56
C ALA A 59 -6.19 4.45 -4.18
N TRP A 60 -6.04 3.41 -3.36
CA TRP A 60 -7.15 2.79 -2.65
C TRP A 60 -7.74 3.75 -1.62
N GLY A 61 -9.08 3.82 -1.54
CA GLY A 61 -9.73 4.34 -0.35
C GLY A 61 -9.60 3.32 0.78
N VAL A 62 -9.33 3.77 2.01
CA VAL A 62 -9.16 2.86 3.16
C VAL A 62 -10.42 2.02 3.38
N GLU A 63 -11.58 2.66 3.37
CA GLU A 63 -12.87 1.96 3.56
C GLU A 63 -13.18 1.01 2.40
N GLU A 64 -12.92 1.42 1.16
CA GLU A 64 -13.07 0.59 -0.04
C GLU A 64 -12.22 -0.70 0.07
N LEU A 65 -11.00 -0.56 0.57
CA LEU A 65 -10.09 -1.67 0.78
C LEU A 65 -10.56 -2.61 1.90
N MET A 66 -11.00 -2.08 3.03
CA MET A 66 -11.50 -2.90 4.15
C MET A 66 -12.75 -3.69 3.73
N GLN A 67 -13.66 -3.06 2.99
CA GLN A 67 -14.83 -3.73 2.43
C GLN A 67 -14.42 -4.87 1.50
N CYS A 68 -13.46 -4.63 0.59
CA CYS A 68 -12.95 -5.70 -0.28
C CYS A 68 -12.24 -6.82 0.49
N ALA A 69 -11.50 -6.49 1.55
CA ALA A 69 -10.74 -7.46 2.34
C ALA A 69 -11.62 -8.37 3.21
N HIS A 70 -12.77 -7.86 3.65
CA HIS A 70 -13.72 -8.57 4.51
C HIS A 70 -14.89 -9.23 3.76
N ASP A 71 -15.06 -8.96 2.47
CA ASP A 71 -16.10 -9.57 1.64
C ASP A 71 -15.69 -11.01 1.24
N PRO A 72 -16.35 -12.06 1.76
CA PRO A 72 -16.01 -13.45 1.44
C PRO A 72 -16.32 -13.84 -0.02
N ALA A 73 -17.10 -13.03 -0.74
CA ALA A 73 -17.38 -13.24 -2.15
C ALA A 73 -16.30 -12.61 -3.06
N ARG A 74 -15.35 -11.85 -2.50
CA ARG A 74 -14.27 -11.21 -3.25
C ARG A 74 -12.93 -11.83 -2.89
N GLN A 75 -12.01 -11.81 -3.85
CA GLN A 75 -10.63 -12.14 -3.57
C GLN A 75 -10.00 -10.99 -2.77
N THR A 76 -9.41 -11.33 -1.63
CA THR A 76 -8.63 -10.39 -0.83
C THR A 76 -7.50 -9.79 -1.68
N PRO A 77 -7.37 -8.46 -1.76
CA PRO A 77 -6.31 -7.83 -2.54
C PRO A 77 -4.92 -8.24 -2.06
N LEU A 78 -4.05 -8.61 -3.01
CA LEU A 78 -2.64 -8.86 -2.73
C LEU A 78 -1.91 -7.52 -2.56
N ILE A 79 -1.12 -7.40 -1.49
CA ILE A 79 -0.26 -6.23 -1.24
C ILE A 79 1.17 -6.58 -1.65
N ILE A 80 1.74 -5.78 -2.53
CA ILE A 80 3.12 -5.94 -3.00
C ILE A 80 3.92 -4.70 -2.60
N GLY A 81 5.00 -4.92 -1.86
CA GLY A 81 5.98 -3.88 -1.53
C GLY A 81 7.18 -3.95 -2.46
N ILE A 82 7.50 -2.84 -3.12
CA ILE A 82 8.69 -2.69 -3.96
C ILE A 82 9.53 -1.57 -3.36
N SER A 83 10.81 -1.85 -3.12
CA SER A 83 11.75 -0.88 -2.55
C SER A 83 12.99 -0.78 -3.43
N TYR A 84 13.34 0.44 -3.81
CA TYR A 84 14.55 0.78 -4.55
C TYR A 84 15.03 2.17 -4.16
N SER A 85 16.33 2.42 -4.35
CA SER A 85 16.94 3.73 -4.09
C SER A 85 16.43 4.79 -5.07
N TRP A 86 16.36 6.03 -4.61
CA TRP A 86 16.13 7.16 -5.51
C TRP A 86 17.27 7.27 -6.51
N LEU A 87 16.95 7.30 -7.81
CA LEU A 87 17.95 7.43 -8.87
C LEU A 87 18.45 8.87 -9.01
N THR A 88 17.63 9.87 -8.67
CA THR A 88 18.03 11.27 -8.62
C THR A 88 17.44 11.96 -7.39
N PRO A 89 17.97 13.13 -6.95
CA PRO A 89 17.39 13.88 -5.84
C PRO A 89 15.96 14.36 -6.08
N ASP A 90 15.59 14.64 -7.32
CA ASP A 90 14.28 15.22 -7.65
C ASP A 90 13.19 14.16 -7.82
N HIS A 91 13.53 12.97 -8.31
CA HIS A 91 12.58 11.92 -8.64
C HIS A 91 13.16 10.51 -8.40
N PRO A 92 12.38 9.58 -7.80
CA PRO A 92 12.88 8.25 -7.48
C PRO A 92 13.23 7.41 -8.72
N ASP A 93 12.45 7.53 -9.80
CA ASP A 93 12.69 6.82 -11.07
C ASP A 93 12.31 7.69 -12.28
N PRO A 94 13.11 8.71 -12.64
CA PRO A 94 12.71 9.73 -13.62
C PRO A 94 12.53 9.18 -15.03
N GLN A 95 13.14 8.04 -15.34
CA GLN A 95 12.98 7.38 -16.62
C GLN A 95 11.94 6.26 -16.57
N GLY A 96 11.37 5.89 -15.42
CA GLY A 96 10.40 4.78 -15.31
C GLY A 96 11.03 3.40 -15.56
N LEU A 97 12.32 3.23 -15.28
CA LEU A 97 13.02 1.97 -15.50
C LEU A 97 12.43 0.85 -14.64
N HIS A 98 12.19 1.10 -13.36
CA HIS A 98 11.71 0.07 -12.44
C HIS A 98 10.30 -0.38 -12.81
N LEU A 99 9.41 0.57 -13.13
CA LEU A 99 8.06 0.24 -13.60
C LEU A 99 8.11 -0.66 -14.85
N ARG A 100 9.02 -0.39 -15.79
CA ARG A 100 9.19 -1.21 -16.99
C ARG A 100 9.76 -2.60 -16.72
N THR A 101 10.54 -2.76 -15.66
CA THR A 101 11.13 -4.05 -15.30
C THR A 101 10.13 -4.97 -14.61
N ILE A 102 9.23 -4.43 -13.78
CA ILE A 102 8.32 -5.21 -12.95
C ILE A 102 6.86 -5.20 -13.43
N GLY A 103 6.54 -4.32 -14.39
CA GLY A 103 5.22 -4.25 -14.99
C GLY A 103 4.88 -5.53 -15.78
N PRO A 104 3.58 -5.78 -16.01
CA PRO A 104 3.11 -6.99 -16.68
C PRO A 104 3.41 -7.06 -18.19
#